data_AF-A0A356FEY4-F1
#
_entry.id   AF-A0A356FEY4-F1
#
_cell.length_a   1.000
_cell.length_b   1.000
_cell.length_c   1.000
_cell.angle_alpha   90.00
_cell.angle_beta   90.00
_cell.angle_gamma   90.00
#
_symmetry.space_group_name_H-M   'P 1'
#
loop_
_entity.id
_entity.type
_entity.pdbx_description
1 polymer ?
#
loop_
_entity_poly.entity_id
_entity_poly.type
_entity_poly.pdbx_seq_one_letter_code
_entity_poly.pdbx_strand_id
1 'polypeptide(L)'
;ATPDHWHAIPVIAAARAKKDIYCEKPLSLTIREARVMADTVKKEGVIFQTGSQQRSECGGRFHRACELVRNGRIGEIKTVHVGVGGPSQDCNLPTQPTPKDADWNMW
;
A
#
# COMPACT_ATOMS: atom_id res chain seq x y z
N ALA A 1 -0.50 2.40 -11.74
CA ALA A 1 -0.57 1.32 -10.73
C ALA A 1 -1.69 0.36 -11.13
N THR A 2 -1.51 -0.93 -10.94
CA THR A 2 -2.57 -1.93 -11.17
C THR A 2 -3.61 -1.87 -10.04
N PRO A 3 -4.76 -2.56 -10.18
CA PRO A 3 -5.64 -2.82 -9.04
C PRO A 3 -4.94 -3.59 -7.92
N ASP A 4 -5.54 -3.56 -6.74
CA ASP A 4 -4.97 -4.14 -5.52
C ASP A 4 -4.94 -5.67 -5.51
N HIS A 5 -5.94 -6.33 -6.08
CA HIS A 5 -5.96 -7.78 -6.27
C HIS A 5 -4.89 -8.29 -7.24
N TRP A 6 -4.30 -7.40 -8.03
CA TRP A 6 -3.20 -7.72 -8.92
C TRP A 6 -1.83 -7.61 -8.28
N HIS A 7 -1.64 -6.77 -7.25
CA HIS A 7 -0.31 -6.36 -6.78
C HIS A 7 0.66 -7.50 -6.50
N ALA A 8 0.18 -8.64 -5.98
CA ALA A 8 1.06 -9.76 -5.62
C ALA A 8 1.84 -10.32 -6.81
N ILE A 9 1.21 -10.46 -7.98
CA ILE A 9 1.79 -11.08 -9.17
C ILE A 9 3.00 -10.28 -9.70
N PRO A 10 2.86 -8.99 -10.08
CA PRO A 10 3.98 -8.21 -10.59
C PRO A 10 5.03 -7.94 -9.51
N VAL A 11 4.67 -7.83 -8.22
CA VAL A 11 5.65 -7.66 -7.13
C VAL A 11 6.56 -8.89 -7.03
N ILE A 12 5.99 -10.10 -7.02
CA ILE A 12 6.77 -11.35 -6.96
C ILE A 12 7.61 -11.50 -8.21
N ALA A 13 7.06 -11.21 -9.39
CA ALA A 13 7.79 -11.28 -10.65
C ALA A 13 8.97 -10.30 -10.70
N ALA A 14 8.75 -9.04 -10.29
CA ALA A 14 9.78 -8.01 -10.23
C ALA A 14 10.89 -8.37 -9.23
N ALA A 15 10.53 -8.87 -8.05
CA ALA A 15 11.51 -9.29 -7.05
C ALA A 15 12.40 -10.43 -7.56
N ARG A 16 11.80 -11.46 -8.20
CA ARG A 16 12.55 -12.56 -8.84
C ARG A 16 13.45 -12.07 -9.98
N ALA A 17 13.03 -11.02 -10.68
CA ALA A 17 13.83 -10.36 -11.71
C ALA A 17 14.85 -9.35 -11.14
N LYS A 18 15.08 -9.34 -9.82
CA LYS A 18 16.01 -8.46 -9.11
C LYS A 18 15.76 -6.97 -9.37
N LYS A 19 14.48 -6.57 -9.40
CA LYS A 19 14.07 -5.16 -9.53
C LYS A 19 13.58 -4.64 -8.20
N ASP A 20 13.99 -3.43 -7.87
CA ASP A 20 13.42 -2.68 -6.75
C ASP A 20 11.99 -2.25 -7.09
N ILE A 21 11.16 -2.15 -6.07
CA ILE A 21 9.70 -2.10 -6.22
C ILE A 21 9.12 -0.95 -5.42
N TYR A 22 8.30 -0.15 -6.10
CA TYR A 22 7.32 0.71 -5.46
C TYR A 22 5.92 0.16 -5.75
N CYS A 23 5.13 -0.11 -4.70
CA CYS A 23 3.77 -0.66 -4.81
C CYS A 23 2.77 0.29 -4.17
N GLU A 24 1.70 0.63 -4.89
CA GLU A 24 0.64 1.46 -4.35
C GLU A 24 -0.17 0.75 -3.25
N LYS A 25 -0.91 1.54 -2.48
CA LYS A 25 -1.88 1.03 -1.49
C LYS A 25 -3.28 0.88 -2.15
N PRO A 26 -4.13 -0.04 -1.67
CA PRO A 26 -3.85 -1.06 -0.65
C PRO A 26 -2.89 -2.13 -1.17
N LEU A 27 -2.06 -2.68 -0.27
CA LEU A 27 -0.87 -3.47 -0.65
C LEU A 27 -1.19 -4.79 -1.36
N SER A 28 -2.22 -5.50 -0.91
CA SER A 28 -2.66 -6.80 -1.44
C SER A 28 -4.11 -7.07 -1.05
N LEU A 29 -4.76 -8.02 -1.72
CA LEU A 29 -6.13 -8.42 -1.40
C LEU A 29 -6.18 -9.32 -0.17
N THR A 30 -5.20 -10.21 0.00
CA THR A 30 -5.17 -11.17 1.12
C THR A 30 -3.90 -11.08 1.97
N ILE A 31 -3.99 -11.50 3.24
CA ILE A 31 -2.81 -11.60 4.14
C ILE A 31 -1.79 -12.60 3.58
N ARG A 32 -2.27 -13.69 2.93
CA ARG A 32 -1.43 -14.71 2.33
C ARG A 32 -0.57 -14.12 1.22
N GLU A 33 -1.17 -13.34 0.31
CA GLU A 33 -0.43 -12.62 -0.73
C GLU A 33 0.63 -11.69 -0.13
N ALA A 34 0.26 -10.86 0.85
CA ALA A 34 1.19 -9.95 1.52
C ALA A 34 2.42 -10.68 2.08
N ARG A 35 2.20 -11.86 2.69
CA ARG A 35 3.28 -12.68 3.25
C ARG A 35 4.21 -13.19 2.16
N VAL A 36 3.66 -13.75 1.09
CA VAL A 36 4.45 -14.27 -0.04
C VAL A 36 5.24 -13.15 -0.71
N MET A 37 4.65 -11.96 -0.88
CA MET A 37 5.35 -10.78 -1.41
C MET A 37 6.54 -10.40 -0.51
N ALA A 38 6.31 -10.24 0.79
CA ALA A 38 7.35 -9.86 1.75
C ALA A 38 8.49 -10.88 1.82
N ASP A 39 8.16 -12.17 1.86
CA ASP A 39 9.14 -13.24 1.90
C ASP A 39 9.96 -13.32 0.61
N THR A 40 9.33 -13.09 -0.55
CA THR A 40 10.02 -13.05 -1.86
C THR A 40 10.96 -11.84 -1.93
N VAL A 41 10.49 -10.64 -1.58
CA VAL A 41 11.32 -9.42 -1.54
C VAL A 41 12.55 -9.64 -0.65
N LYS A 42 12.35 -10.20 0.55
CA LYS A 42 13.43 -10.49 1.49
C LYS A 42 14.41 -11.53 0.94
N LYS A 43 13.90 -12.61 0.35
CA LYS A 43 14.71 -13.69 -0.25
C LYS A 43 15.57 -13.17 -1.40
N GLU A 44 14.98 -12.35 -2.27
CA GLU A 44 15.65 -11.87 -3.46
C GLU A 44 16.57 -10.67 -3.19
N GLY A 45 16.43 -10.03 -2.03
CA GLY A 45 17.31 -8.93 -1.59
C GLY A 45 17.06 -7.61 -2.30
N VAL A 46 15.84 -7.38 -2.79
CA VAL A 46 15.44 -6.14 -3.46
C VAL A 46 14.84 -5.13 -2.49
N ILE A 47 14.90 -3.85 -2.84
CA ILE A 47 14.25 -2.77 -2.09
C ILE A 47 12.76 -2.77 -2.42
N PHE A 48 11.93 -2.64 -1.39
CA PHE A 48 10.49 -2.51 -1.54
C PHE A 48 9.97 -1.31 -0.74
N GLN A 49 9.15 -0.48 -1.39
CA GLN A 49 8.42 0.62 -0.76
C GLN A 49 6.94 0.55 -1.09
N THR A 50 6.08 0.66 -0.08
CA THR A 50 4.64 0.87 -0.30
C THR A 50 4.31 2.37 -0.29
N GLY A 51 3.31 2.77 -1.09
CA GLY A 51 2.80 4.14 -1.21
C GLY A 51 2.10 4.67 0.04
N SER A 52 2.85 4.87 1.13
CA SER A 52 2.37 5.49 2.36
C SER A 52 2.68 7.00 2.39
N GLN A 53 2.28 7.75 1.35
CA GLN A 53 2.67 9.17 1.18
C GLN A 53 2.29 10.05 2.36
N GLN A 54 1.17 9.74 3.03
CA GLN A 54 0.66 10.50 4.18
C GLN A 54 1.68 10.64 5.32
N ARG A 55 2.64 9.70 5.44
CA ARG A 55 3.71 9.76 6.45
C ARG A 55 4.63 10.98 6.28
N SER A 56 4.75 11.51 5.05
CA SER A 56 5.64 12.62 4.70
C SER A 56 4.90 13.88 4.24
N GLU A 57 3.82 13.74 3.45
CA GLU A 57 3.17 14.87 2.78
C GLU A 57 2.29 15.72 3.71
N CYS A 58 1.71 15.13 4.77
CA CYS A 58 0.64 15.70 5.59
C CYS A 58 1.05 16.90 6.47
N GLY A 59 1.70 17.92 5.90
CA GLY A 59 2.35 19.03 6.60
C GLY A 59 3.39 18.57 7.61
N GLY A 60 4.00 17.39 7.40
CA GLY A 60 4.90 16.76 8.36
C GLY A 60 4.23 16.33 9.68
N ARG A 61 2.89 16.32 9.78
CA ARG A 61 2.17 16.02 11.04
C ARG A 61 2.49 14.64 11.60
N PHE A 62 2.52 13.62 10.75
CA PHE A 62 2.88 12.26 11.17
C PHE A 62 4.33 12.18 11.64
N HIS A 63 5.26 12.77 10.89
CA HIS A 63 6.66 12.83 11.30
C HIS A 63 6.82 13.55 12.65
N ARG A 64 6.21 14.72 12.83
CA ARG A 64 6.25 15.48 14.09
C ARG A 64 5.67 14.68 15.25
N ALA A 65 4.54 14.00 15.05
CA ALA A 65 3.97 13.14 16.08
C ALA A 65 4.93 12.02 16.48
N CYS A 66 5.57 11.34 15.51
CA CYS A 66 6.59 10.34 15.80
C CYS A 66 7.78 10.91 16.60
N GLU A 67 8.24 12.13 16.28
CA GLU A 67 9.33 12.77 17.01
C GLU A 67 8.95 13.10 18.46
N LEU A 68 7.75 13.62 18.69
CA LEU A 68 7.27 13.90 20.05
C LEU A 68 7.22 12.62 20.90
N VAL A 69 6.77 11.52 20.32
CA VAL A 69 6.73 10.21 20.98
C VAL A 69 8.12 9.66 21.26
N ARG A 70 8.97 9.55 20.23
CA ARG A 70 10.29 8.91 20.33
C ARG A 70 11.25 9.66 21.25
N ASN A 71 11.12 10.98 21.32
CA ASN A 71 11.92 11.82 22.21
C ASN A 71 11.29 12.00 23.62
N GLY A 72 10.24 11.24 23.96
CA GLY A 72 9.61 11.26 25.28
C GLY A 72 8.90 12.56 25.65
N ARG A 73 8.61 13.44 24.67
CA ARG A 73 8.07 14.79 24.90
C ARG A 73 6.67 14.81 25.49
N ILE A 74 5.92 13.72 25.34
CA ILE A 74 4.55 13.59 25.84
C ILE A 74 4.43 12.54 26.96
N GLY A 75 5.55 12.03 27.48
CA GLY A 75 5.57 10.98 28.50
C GLY A 75 5.08 9.62 28.01
N GLU A 76 4.52 8.83 28.92
CA GLU A 76 4.00 7.50 28.63
C GLU A 76 2.65 7.59 27.89
N ILE A 77 2.56 7.00 26.70
CA ILE A 77 1.30 6.94 25.94
C ILE A 77 0.33 5.99 26.63
N LYS A 78 -0.82 6.51 27.04
CA LYS A 78 -1.91 5.70 27.64
C LYS A 78 -2.98 5.29 26.63
N THR A 79 -3.30 6.16 25.68
CA THR A 79 -4.41 5.96 24.73
C THR A 79 -4.07 6.59 23.37
N VAL A 80 -4.49 5.93 22.28
CA VAL A 80 -4.40 6.46 20.91
C VAL A 80 -5.77 6.37 20.26
N HIS A 81 -6.25 7.50 19.75
CA HIS A 81 -7.50 7.57 18.97
C HIS A 81 -7.15 7.68 17.49
N VAL A 82 -7.71 6.79 16.68
CA VAL A 82 -7.48 6.74 15.22
C VAL A 82 -8.80 6.96 14.51
N GLY A 83 -8.82 7.92 13.59
CA GLY A 83 -9.94 8.18 12.69
C GLY A 83 -9.52 7.89 11.25
N VAL A 84 -10.24 6.98 10.61
CA VAL A 84 -10.27 6.89 9.15
C VAL A 84 -11.53 7.63 8.70
N GLY A 85 -11.50 8.27 7.53
CA GLY A 85 -12.67 8.99 7.01
C GLY A 85 -13.91 8.09 6.85
N GLY A 86 -14.98 8.66 6.30
CA GLY A 86 -16.18 7.89 5.99
C GLY A 86 -15.91 6.70 5.06
N PRO A 87 -16.85 5.74 4.98
CA PRO A 87 -16.73 4.60 4.09
C PRO A 87 -16.55 5.04 2.63
N SER A 88 -16.03 4.13 1.80
CA SER A 88 -16.05 4.32 0.34
C SER A 88 -17.49 4.56 -0.13
N GLN A 89 -17.66 5.47 -1.07
CA GLN A 89 -18.93 5.69 -1.74
C GLN A 89 -19.03 4.77 -2.96
N ASP A 90 -20.26 4.42 -3.33
CA ASP A 90 -20.50 3.67 -4.56
C ASP A 90 -19.96 4.42 -5.78
N CYS A 91 -19.40 3.66 -6.72
CA CYS A 91 -18.97 4.22 -7.99
C CYS A 91 -20.20 4.74 -8.75
N ASN A 92 -20.31 6.08 -8.87
CA ASN A 92 -21.41 6.76 -9.54
C ASN A 92 -21.03 7.28 -10.95
N LEU A 93 -19.95 6.74 -11.52
CA LEU A 93 -19.50 7.11 -12.86
C LEU A 93 -20.40 6.45 -13.92
N PRO A 94 -20.66 7.14 -15.05
CA PRO A 94 -21.46 6.59 -16.14
C PRO A 94 -20.75 5.40 -16.80
N THR A 95 -21.49 4.32 -17.05
CA THR A 95 -20.99 3.13 -17.76
C THR A 95 -20.35 3.51 -19.10
N GLN A 96 -19.17 2.97 -19.36
CA GLN A 96 -18.44 3.13 -20.62
C GLN A 96 -18.49 1.82 -21.44
N PRO A 97 -18.40 1.89 -22.78
CA PRO A 97 -18.21 0.69 -23.60
C PRO A 97 -16.96 -0.08 -23.19
N THR A 98 -17.04 -1.41 -23.20
CA THR A 98 -15.86 -2.26 -22.97
C THR A 98 -14.83 -2.06 -24.10
N PRO A 99 -13.56 -1.74 -23.79
CA PRO A 99 -12.49 -1.70 -24.78
C PRO A 99 -12.36 -3.05 -25.50
N LYS A 100 -12.09 -3.05 -26.80
CA LYS A 100 -12.02 -4.28 -27.61
C LYS A 100 -10.88 -5.22 -27.19
N ASP A 101 -9.87 -4.67 -26.53
CA ASP A 101 -8.65 -5.31 -26.07
C ASP A 101 -8.64 -5.62 -24.57
N ALA A 102 -9.77 -5.41 -23.87
CA ALA A 102 -9.91 -5.77 -22.47
C ALA A 102 -10.23 -7.27 -22.30
N ASP A 103 -9.38 -7.99 -21.55
CA ASP A 103 -9.64 -9.35 -21.10
C ASP A 103 -10.09 -9.34 -19.63
N TRP A 104 -11.40 -9.41 -19.41
CA TRP A 104 -12.01 -9.42 -18.08
C TRP A 104 -11.84 -10.73 -17.31
N ASN A 105 -11.46 -11.83 -17.97
CA ASN A 105 -11.17 -13.09 -17.27
C ASN A 105 -9.75 -13.08 -16.72
N MET A 106 -8.83 -12.42 -17.41
CA MET A 106 -7.51 -12.14 -16.88
C MET A 106 -7.61 -11.12 -15.75
N TRP A 107 -8.35 -10.03 -15.96
CA TRP A 107 -8.48 -8.89 -15.03
C TRP A 107 -9.00 -9.24 -13.64
#